data_AF-A0A949T9G3-F1
#
_entry.id   AF-A0A949T9G3-F1
#
_cell.length_a   1.000
_cell.length_b   1.000
_cell.length_c   1.000
_cell.angle_alpha   90.00
_cell.angle_beta   90.00
_cell.angle_gamma   90.00
#
_symmetry.space_group_name_H-M   'P 1'
#
loop_
_entity.id
_entity.type
_entity.pdbx_description
1 polymer ?
#
loop_
_entity_poly.entity_id
_entity_poly.type
_entity_poly.pdbx_seq_one_letter_code
_entity_poly.pdbx_strand_id
1 'polypeptide(L)'
;MTVTLFSQLTDGQTLAFDPENDVLIIDTATAADTLIFDNPDLSTTINAGGVTIRIVGGIGGFTSDNITFADLSAFVIGDNTTGLALDDVSNTFDFGTDFNINTESSQYIGLGGNDDVDFANGSNLAYGNTGRDTFDGGTGIDILYGGQ
;
A
#
# COMPACT_ATOMS: atom_id res chain seq x y z
N MET A 1 5.92 -19.34 -3.21
CA MET A 1 6.39 -18.10 -3.85
C MET A 1 6.05 -18.11 -5.32
N THR A 2 4.86 -17.60 -5.64
CA THR A 2 4.46 -17.25 -7.02
C THR A 2 4.74 -15.78 -7.23
N VAL A 3 5.30 -15.39 -8.38
CA VAL A 3 5.51 -13.97 -8.72
C VAL A 3 4.67 -13.65 -9.94
N THR A 4 3.85 -12.61 -9.85
CA THR A 4 2.94 -12.16 -10.90
C THR A 4 3.26 -10.72 -11.27
N LEU A 5 3.45 -10.43 -12.56
CA LEU A 5 3.59 -9.07 -13.06
C LEU A 5 2.22 -8.49 -13.41
N PHE A 6 1.93 -7.28 -12.95
CA PHE A 6 0.64 -6.62 -13.18
C PHE A 6 0.38 -6.38 -14.67
N SER A 7 1.42 -6.04 -15.44
CA SER A 7 1.35 -5.86 -16.91
C SER A 7 0.92 -7.11 -17.69
N GLN A 8 0.98 -8.29 -17.07
CA GLN A 8 0.57 -9.56 -17.68
C GLN A 8 -0.88 -9.93 -17.36
N LEU A 9 -1.53 -9.19 -16.48
CA LEU A 9 -2.91 -9.43 -16.09
C LEU A 9 -3.89 -8.83 -17.09
N THR A 10 -5.09 -9.40 -17.15
CA THR A 10 -6.16 -8.91 -18.03
C THR A 10 -7.09 -7.97 -17.26
N ASP A 11 -7.56 -6.92 -17.91
CA ASP A 11 -8.56 -6.02 -17.32
C ASP A 11 -9.85 -6.78 -16.92
N GLY A 12 -10.33 -6.50 -15.70
CA GLY A 12 -11.45 -7.17 -15.06
C GLY A 12 -11.12 -8.55 -14.44
N GLN A 13 -9.86 -9.00 -14.48
CA GLN A 13 -9.47 -10.29 -13.91
C GLN A 13 -9.69 -10.34 -12.39
N THR A 14 -10.13 -11.49 -11.90
CA THR A 14 -10.09 -11.81 -10.46
C THR A 14 -8.87 -12.69 -10.18
N LEU A 15 -8.05 -12.28 -9.22
CA LEU A 15 -6.82 -12.94 -8.81
C LEU A 15 -7.01 -13.56 -7.43
N ALA A 16 -6.72 -14.86 -7.32
CA ALA A 16 -6.48 -15.48 -6.02
C ALA A 16 -5.04 -15.17 -5.62
N PHE A 17 -4.84 -14.65 -4.41
CA PHE A 17 -3.56 -14.18 -3.91
C PHE A 17 -3.39 -14.62 -2.47
N ASP A 18 -2.27 -15.25 -2.16
CA ASP A 18 -1.88 -15.62 -0.80
C ASP A 18 -0.74 -14.70 -0.33
N PRO A 19 -1.00 -13.72 0.57
CA PRO A 19 0.01 -12.76 0.99
C PRO A 19 1.24 -13.36 1.69
N GLU A 20 1.15 -14.60 2.20
CA GLU A 20 2.29 -15.32 2.78
C GLU A 20 3.17 -16.00 1.72
N ASN A 21 2.63 -16.26 0.53
CA ASN A 21 3.25 -17.13 -0.47
C ASN A 21 3.32 -16.55 -1.88
N ASP A 22 2.72 -15.40 -2.15
CA ASP A 22 2.66 -14.77 -3.47
C ASP A 22 3.21 -13.34 -3.43
N VAL A 23 3.73 -12.90 -4.57
CA VAL A 23 4.16 -11.52 -4.81
C VAL A 23 3.51 -11.00 -6.08
N LEU A 24 2.82 -9.86 -5.96
CA LEU A 24 2.31 -9.09 -7.09
C LEU A 24 3.26 -7.90 -7.30
N ILE A 25 3.85 -7.81 -8.49
CA ILE A 25 4.71 -6.69 -8.90
C ILE A 25 3.90 -5.78 -9.80
N ILE A 26 3.65 -4.56 -9.35
CA ILE A 26 3.05 -3.49 -10.13
C ILE A 26 4.17 -2.80 -10.91
N ASP A 27 4.30 -3.18 -12.18
CA ASP A 27 5.35 -2.73 -13.10
C ASP A 27 4.87 -1.62 -14.06
N THR A 28 3.72 -1.00 -13.75
CA THR A 28 3.05 -0.02 -14.62
C THR A 28 2.65 1.28 -13.94
N ALA A 29 2.87 1.42 -12.63
CA ALA A 29 2.50 2.59 -11.83
C ALA A 29 3.38 2.70 -10.58
N THR A 30 3.26 3.82 -9.87
CA THR A 30 3.80 4.03 -8.52
C THR A 30 2.76 3.59 -7.47
N ALA A 31 3.15 3.44 -6.22
CA ALA A 31 2.24 3.10 -5.13
C ALA A 31 1.18 4.19 -4.92
N ALA A 32 1.57 5.47 -4.89
CA ALA A 32 0.61 6.56 -4.70
C ALA A 32 -0.36 6.75 -5.88
N ASP A 33 0.06 6.41 -7.11
CA ASP A 33 -0.81 6.46 -8.29
C ASP A 33 -1.72 5.23 -8.40
N THR A 34 -1.44 4.19 -7.61
CA THR A 34 -2.24 2.97 -7.61
C THR A 34 -3.47 3.17 -6.75
N LEU A 35 -4.63 3.08 -7.39
CA LEU A 35 -5.89 3.24 -6.71
C LEU A 35 -6.32 1.90 -6.12
N ILE A 36 -6.25 1.81 -4.80
CA ILE A 36 -6.64 0.64 -4.02
C ILE A 36 -7.96 0.94 -3.33
N PHE A 37 -9.04 0.31 -3.82
CA PHE A 37 -10.33 0.32 -3.15
C PHE A 37 -10.52 -1.00 -2.43
N ASP A 38 -10.55 -0.94 -1.11
CA ASP A 38 -10.86 -2.12 -0.32
C ASP A 38 -12.36 -2.26 -0.08
N ASN A 39 -12.85 -3.49 -0.25
CA ASN A 39 -14.12 -3.91 0.32
C ASN A 39 -13.76 -4.89 1.45
N PRO A 40 -13.80 -4.42 2.71
CA PRO A 40 -12.97 -4.94 3.82
C PRO A 40 -13.09 -6.44 4.07
N ASP A 41 -14.22 -7.03 3.71
CA ASP A 41 -14.50 -8.44 3.99
C ASP A 41 -14.48 -9.37 2.76
N LEU A 42 -14.29 -8.84 1.54
CA LEU A 42 -14.56 -9.61 0.32
C LEU A 42 -13.51 -9.50 -0.77
N SER A 43 -12.99 -8.31 -1.03
CA SER A 43 -12.04 -8.12 -2.13
C SER A 43 -11.45 -6.73 -2.16
N THR A 44 -10.19 -6.65 -2.55
CA THR A 44 -9.53 -5.40 -2.93
C THR A 44 -9.53 -5.24 -4.45
N THR A 45 -9.87 -4.04 -4.94
CA THR A 45 -9.71 -3.67 -6.35
C THR A 45 -8.45 -2.84 -6.51
N ILE A 46 -7.58 -3.25 -7.43
CA ILE A 46 -6.36 -2.53 -7.78
C ILE A 46 -6.49 -2.02 -9.21
N ASN A 47 -6.30 -0.71 -9.39
CA ASN A 47 -6.20 -0.09 -10.71
C ASN A 47 -4.80 0.51 -10.90
N ALA A 48 -4.09 0.05 -11.91
CA ALA A 48 -2.78 0.56 -12.31
C ALA A 48 -2.58 0.39 -13.82
N GLY A 49 -1.88 1.32 -14.48
CA GLY A 49 -1.53 1.18 -15.90
C GLY A 49 -2.73 1.03 -16.86
N GLY A 50 -3.94 1.44 -16.45
CA GLY A 50 -5.18 1.25 -17.21
C GLY A 50 -5.80 -0.15 -17.13
N VAL A 51 -5.25 -1.03 -16.30
CA VAL A 51 -5.79 -2.36 -15.99
C VAL A 51 -6.40 -2.33 -14.58
N THR A 52 -7.62 -2.84 -14.47
CA THR A 52 -8.29 -3.04 -13.18
C THR A 52 -8.37 -4.53 -12.89
N ILE A 53 -7.88 -4.95 -11.72
CA ILE A 53 -8.06 -6.32 -11.23
C ILE A 53 -8.78 -6.31 -9.89
N ARG A 54 -9.27 -7.48 -9.51
CA ARG A 54 -9.81 -7.73 -8.18
C ARG A 54 -9.05 -8.85 -7.51
N ILE A 55 -8.48 -8.59 -6.35
CA ILE A 55 -7.91 -9.63 -5.49
C ILE A 55 -9.01 -10.16 -4.56
N VAL A 56 -9.07 -11.48 -4.41
CA VAL A 56 -9.99 -12.11 -3.45
C VAL A 56 -9.39 -12.03 -2.06
N GLY A 57 -10.20 -11.64 -1.07
CA GLY A 57 -9.68 -11.20 0.22
C GLY A 57 -9.46 -9.68 0.19
N GLY A 58 -9.79 -9.02 1.29
CA GLY A 58 -9.53 -7.58 1.44
C GLY A 58 -8.04 -7.29 1.53
N ILE A 59 -7.69 -6.07 1.96
CA ILE A 59 -6.29 -5.63 2.06
C ILE A 59 -5.50 -6.29 3.19
N GLY A 60 -6.17 -7.06 4.06
CA GLY A 60 -5.54 -7.71 5.20
C GLY A 60 -4.35 -8.58 4.78
N GLY A 61 -3.21 -8.30 5.41
CA GLY A 61 -1.95 -9.00 5.18
C GLY A 61 -1.17 -8.56 3.93
N PHE A 62 -1.64 -7.54 3.20
CA PHE A 62 -0.81 -6.90 2.18
C PHE A 62 0.32 -6.12 2.85
N THR A 63 1.51 -6.25 2.29
CA THR A 63 2.75 -5.64 2.80
C THR A 63 3.56 -5.11 1.62
N SER A 64 4.58 -4.31 1.94
CA SER A 64 5.59 -3.87 0.98
C SER A 64 6.39 -5.02 0.36
N ASP A 65 6.32 -6.24 0.93
CA ASP A 65 7.05 -7.41 0.43
C ASP A 65 6.23 -8.25 -0.56
N ASN A 66 4.89 -8.20 -0.45
CA ASN A 66 4.00 -9.01 -1.28
C ASN A 66 3.23 -8.20 -2.33
N ILE A 67 3.03 -6.89 -2.12
CA ILE A 67 2.60 -5.93 -3.15
C ILE A 67 3.78 -4.97 -3.39
N THR A 68 4.51 -5.21 -4.47
CA THR A 68 5.76 -4.48 -4.78
C THR A 68 5.62 -3.64 -6.04
N PHE A 69 6.46 -2.61 -6.18
CA PHE A 69 6.45 -1.72 -7.34
C PHE A 69 7.79 -1.72 -8.04
N ALA A 70 7.78 -1.69 -9.38
CA ALA A 70 9.01 -1.69 -10.17
C ALA A 70 9.80 -0.37 -10.06
N ASP A 71 9.14 0.72 -9.66
CA ASP A 71 9.77 2.02 -9.42
C ASP A 71 10.37 2.17 -8.02
N LEU A 72 10.24 1.14 -7.17
CA LEU A 72 10.68 1.09 -5.78
C LEU A 72 9.83 1.89 -4.78
N SER A 73 8.71 2.48 -5.20
CA SER A 73 7.74 3.02 -4.25
C SER A 73 7.17 1.91 -3.34
N ALA A 74 6.75 2.29 -2.13
CA ALA A 74 6.22 1.34 -1.15
C ALA A 74 4.71 1.54 -0.96
N PHE A 75 4.00 0.41 -0.83
CA PHE A 75 2.65 0.34 -0.32
C PHE A 75 2.69 -0.36 1.04
N VAL A 76 2.20 0.32 2.07
CA VAL A 76 2.28 -0.15 3.45
C VAL A 76 0.89 -0.08 4.08
N ILE A 77 0.52 -1.13 4.80
CA ILE A 77 -0.72 -1.20 5.57
C ILE A 77 -0.39 -1.59 7.00
N GLY A 78 -0.97 -0.88 7.98
CA GLY A 78 -0.83 -1.19 9.40
C GLY A 78 0.63 -1.41 9.79
N ASP A 79 0.93 -2.55 10.40
CA ASP A 79 2.27 -2.89 10.88
C ASP A 79 3.22 -3.44 9.79
N ASN A 80 2.78 -3.44 8.53
CA ASN A 80 3.48 -3.99 7.38
C ASN A 80 3.84 -5.49 7.52
N THR A 81 3.03 -6.27 8.23
CA THR A 81 3.16 -7.72 8.30
C THR A 81 1.95 -8.42 7.67
N THR A 82 2.07 -9.71 7.38
CA THR A 82 0.95 -10.49 6.86
C THR A 82 -0.09 -10.81 7.94
N GLY A 83 0.20 -10.52 9.21
CA GLY A 83 -0.60 -10.93 10.36
C GLY A 83 -1.53 -9.82 10.87
N LEU A 84 -2.84 -10.02 10.74
CA LEU A 84 -3.87 -9.00 10.99
C LEU A 84 -4.02 -8.49 12.43
N ALA A 85 -3.30 -9.07 13.40
CA ALA A 85 -3.55 -8.81 14.82
C ALA A 85 -3.06 -7.44 15.28
N LEU A 86 -2.11 -6.85 14.53
CA LEU A 86 -1.46 -5.59 14.85
C LEU A 86 -1.70 -4.53 13.75
N ASP A 87 -2.56 -4.82 12.77
CA ASP A 87 -2.87 -3.89 11.69
C ASP A 87 -3.57 -2.61 12.19
N ASP A 88 -4.29 -2.67 13.32
CA ASP A 88 -5.11 -1.59 13.89
C ASP A 88 -4.52 -1.07 15.22
N VAL A 89 -3.20 -0.85 15.24
CA VAL A 89 -2.44 -0.30 16.38
C VAL A 89 -1.50 0.81 15.92
N SER A 90 -0.96 1.61 16.84
CA SER A 90 0.04 2.64 16.51
C SER A 90 1.27 2.06 15.82
N ASN A 91 1.55 2.57 14.62
CA ASN A 91 2.76 2.27 13.85
C ASN A 91 3.66 3.50 13.70
N THR A 92 4.94 3.25 13.45
CA THR A 92 5.92 4.31 13.16
C THR A 92 6.77 3.87 11.98
N PHE A 93 6.82 4.71 10.94
CA PHE A 93 7.61 4.47 9.73
C PHE A 93 8.34 5.73 9.29
N ASP A 94 9.59 5.57 8.89
CA ASP A 94 10.35 6.55 8.11
C ASP A 94 10.65 5.92 6.75
N PHE A 95 10.00 6.39 5.69
CA PHE A 95 10.16 5.82 4.35
C PHE A 95 11.58 6.01 3.79
N GLY A 96 12.29 7.04 4.24
CA GLY A 96 13.68 7.28 3.93
C GLY A 96 14.61 6.20 4.49
N THR A 97 14.41 5.79 5.73
CA THR A 97 15.31 4.83 6.38
C THR A 97 14.84 3.39 6.34
N ASP A 98 13.54 3.16 6.48
CA ASP A 98 12.96 1.82 6.64
C ASP A 98 12.81 1.12 5.28
N PHE A 99 12.50 1.90 4.23
CA PHE A 99 12.32 1.40 2.86
C PHE A 99 13.42 1.85 1.89
N ASN A 100 14.33 2.74 2.32
CA ASN A 100 15.37 3.35 1.47
C ASN A 100 14.78 4.04 0.23
N ILE A 101 13.63 4.69 0.43
CA ILE A 101 12.92 5.46 -0.60
C ILE A 101 13.35 6.91 -0.47
N ASN A 102 13.70 7.55 -1.58
CA ASN A 102 14.20 8.93 -1.52
C ASN A 102 13.36 9.88 -2.35
N THR A 103 12.79 9.41 -3.46
CA THR A 103 12.08 10.26 -4.44
C THR A 103 10.78 9.66 -4.97
N GLU A 104 10.46 8.44 -4.57
CA GLU A 104 9.37 7.64 -5.10
C GLU A 104 8.06 7.91 -4.36
N SER A 105 6.98 8.05 -5.12
CA SER A 105 5.64 8.35 -4.61
C SER A 105 5.01 7.14 -3.92
N SER A 106 4.93 7.17 -2.59
CA SER A 106 4.54 6.02 -1.77
C SER A 106 3.14 6.14 -1.18
N GLN A 107 2.60 5.01 -0.69
CA GLN A 107 1.26 4.94 -0.11
C GLN A 107 1.26 4.25 1.26
N TYR A 108 0.55 4.84 2.22
CA TYR A 108 0.32 4.28 3.56
C TYR A 108 -1.18 4.20 3.90
N ILE A 109 -1.60 3.09 4.50
CA ILE A 109 -2.94 2.91 5.09
C ILE A 109 -2.77 2.47 6.54
N GLY A 110 -3.08 3.36 7.48
CA GLY A 110 -2.89 3.14 8.91
C GLY A 110 -3.95 2.27 9.60
N LEU A 111 -5.19 2.29 9.09
CA LEU A 111 -6.38 1.63 9.67
C LEU A 111 -6.77 2.21 11.05
N GLY A 112 -5.91 2.10 12.04
CA GLY A 112 -6.10 2.83 13.28
C GLY A 112 -4.96 2.67 14.25
N GLY A 113 -5.13 3.26 15.43
CA GLY A 113 -4.00 3.61 16.27
C GLY A 113 -3.60 5.06 16.08
N ASN A 114 -2.56 5.50 16.80
CA ASN A 114 -1.97 6.82 16.56
C ASN A 114 -0.69 6.59 15.76
N ASP A 115 -0.76 6.76 14.46
CA ASP A 115 0.38 6.51 13.58
C ASP A 115 1.30 7.72 13.48
N ASP A 116 2.59 7.45 13.24
CA ASP A 116 3.61 8.47 13.02
C ASP A 116 4.41 8.08 11.77
N VAL A 117 4.10 8.71 10.64
CA VAL A 117 4.70 8.35 9.34
C VAL A 117 5.41 9.54 8.72
N ASP A 118 6.71 9.38 8.56
CA ASP A 118 7.57 10.29 7.81
C ASP A 118 7.76 9.73 6.39
N PHE A 119 7.16 10.39 5.41
CA PHE A 119 7.39 10.07 4.00
C PHE A 119 8.71 10.68 3.51
N ALA A 120 9.29 10.03 2.50
CA ALA A 120 10.38 10.59 1.71
C ALA A 120 9.86 11.63 0.71
N ASN A 121 10.72 12.12 -0.19
CA ASN A 121 10.25 12.95 -1.30
C ASN A 121 9.40 12.12 -2.28
N GLY A 122 8.54 12.78 -3.03
CA GLY A 122 7.58 12.12 -3.92
C GLY A 122 6.19 12.74 -3.74
N SER A 123 5.21 12.33 -4.53
CA SER A 123 3.81 12.72 -4.30
C SER A 123 3.11 11.60 -3.57
N ASN A 124 3.09 11.66 -2.23
CA ASN A 124 2.66 10.56 -1.38
C ASN A 124 1.16 10.57 -1.11
N LEU A 125 0.61 9.40 -0.76
CA LEU A 125 -0.80 9.24 -0.39
C LEU A 125 -0.92 8.51 0.95
N ALA A 126 -1.59 9.12 1.92
CA ALA A 126 -1.76 8.53 3.25
C ALA A 126 -3.22 8.54 3.72
N TYR A 127 -3.62 7.46 4.38
CA TYR A 127 -4.89 7.33 5.09
C TYR A 127 -4.64 6.84 6.51
N GLY A 128 -4.75 7.71 7.51
CA GLY A 128 -4.57 7.34 8.93
C GLY A 128 -5.77 6.62 9.54
N ASN A 129 -6.97 6.93 9.06
CA ASN A 129 -8.22 6.36 9.56
C ASN A 129 -8.43 6.62 11.07
N THR A 130 -8.51 5.61 11.94
CA THR A 130 -8.96 5.85 13.33
C THR A 130 -7.83 6.12 14.31
N GLY A 131 -7.75 7.35 14.83
CA GLY A 131 -6.86 7.68 15.93
C GLY A 131 -6.25 9.07 15.77
N ARG A 132 -5.05 9.28 16.30
CA ARG A 132 -4.34 10.58 16.23
C ARG A 132 -3.08 10.42 15.41
N ASP A 133 -3.25 10.46 14.11
CA ASP A 133 -2.15 10.24 13.17
C ASP A 133 -1.35 11.53 12.93
N THR A 134 -0.05 11.35 12.78
CA THR A 134 0.91 12.39 12.40
C THR A 134 1.60 11.96 11.12
N PHE A 135 1.58 12.83 10.12
CA PHE A 135 2.20 12.59 8.83
C PHE A 135 3.11 13.76 8.45
N ASP A 136 4.37 13.47 8.15
CA ASP A 136 5.23 14.36 7.35
C ASP A 136 5.21 13.86 5.91
N GLY A 137 4.69 14.67 4.99
CA GLY A 137 4.64 14.32 3.56
C GLY A 137 5.99 14.42 2.85
N GLY A 138 6.99 15.05 3.48
CA GLY A 138 8.26 15.35 2.83
C GLY A 138 8.10 16.43 1.75
N THR A 139 8.74 16.23 0.60
CA THR A 139 8.61 17.17 -0.54
C THR A 139 7.82 16.54 -1.68
N GLY A 140 6.92 17.32 -2.29
CA GLY A 140 6.13 16.91 -3.44
C GLY A 140 4.68 17.39 -3.32
N ILE A 141 3.76 16.74 -4.04
CA ILE A 141 2.32 17.01 -3.93
C ILE A 141 1.68 15.86 -3.17
N ASP A 142 1.63 15.99 -1.85
CA ASP A 142 1.11 14.94 -0.97
C ASP A 142 -0.39 15.09 -0.70
N ILE A 143 -1.05 13.96 -0.55
CA ILE A 143 -2.45 13.87 -0.13
C ILE A 143 -2.49 13.06 1.16
N LEU A 144 -2.74 13.75 2.27
CA LEU A 144 -2.67 13.15 3.61
C LEU A 144 -4.04 13.27 4.30
N TYR A 145 -4.69 12.13 4.50
CA TYR A 145 -5.95 12.03 5.24
C TYR A 145 -5.66 11.51 6.65
N GLY A 146 -5.49 12.42 7.61
CA GLY A 146 -5.23 12.05 9.02
C GLY A 146 -6.40 11.43 9.78
N GLY A 147 -7.51 11.13 9.12
CA GLY A 147 -8.62 10.35 9.68
C GLY A 147 -9.86 10.28 8.77
N GLN A 148 -10.66 9.22 8.92
CA GLN A 148 -11.93 8.99 8.20
C GLN A 148 -13.05 8.55 9.15
#